data_AF-A0A520ME62-F1
#
_entry.id   AF-A0A520ME62-F1
#
_cell.length_a   1.000
_cell.length_b   1.000
_cell.length_c   1.000
_cell.angle_alpha   90.00
_cell.angle_beta   90.00
_cell.angle_gamma   90.00
#
_symmetry.space_group_name_H-M   'P 1'
#
loop_
_entity.id
_entity.type
_entity.pdbx_description
1 polymer ?
#
loop_
_entity_poly.entity_id
_entity_poly.type
_entity_poly.pdbx_seq_one_letter_code
_entity_poly.pdbx_strand_id
1 'polypeptide(L)'
;FDSGPGNTLMDRWIQLHQDNRWDHNGDWARTGLVDEELLLPLQQDRYFSRKPPKSTGLEYFNLDWLNAFLKGNEKPCDVQAALCTLTAHTVVDAILEFLPEVKKIYLCGGGAQNTRLKELIQSQIDRAEVSTTDALGADPKWVEAIAFAWLARQRISLQTANLPEVTGATKRAILGSVYLP
;
A
#
# COMPACT_ATOMS: atom_id res chain seq x y z
N PHE A 1 6.67 -6.12 -4.97
CA PHE A 1 5.48 -7.00 -4.86
C PHE A 1 4.48 -6.30 -3.98
N ASP A 2 3.22 -6.70 -4.04
CA ASP A 2 2.19 -6.04 -3.25
C ASP A 2 2.21 -6.61 -1.83
N SER A 3 2.34 -5.74 -0.82
CA SER A 3 2.36 -6.16 0.60
C SER A 3 0.97 -6.52 1.11
N GLY A 4 -0.07 -5.89 0.56
CA GLY A 4 -1.42 -5.96 1.08
C GLY A 4 -2.29 -4.78 0.64
N PRO A 5 -3.39 -4.49 1.37
CA PRO A 5 -4.19 -3.31 1.10
C PRO A 5 -3.44 -2.01 1.45
N GLY A 6 -3.43 -1.06 0.50
CA GLY A 6 -3.04 0.33 0.74
C GLY A 6 -4.21 1.14 1.30
N ASN A 7 -4.56 2.25 0.64
CA ASN A 7 -5.66 3.11 1.08
C ASN A 7 -7.06 2.56 0.79
N THR A 8 -7.19 1.61 -0.14
CA THR A 8 -8.49 1.13 -0.64
C THR A 8 -9.51 0.85 0.46
N LEU A 9 -9.17 0.03 1.45
CA LEU A 9 -10.12 -0.37 2.49
C LEU A 9 -10.51 0.83 3.36
N MET A 10 -9.54 1.67 3.72
CA MET A 10 -9.78 2.91 4.47
C MET A 10 -10.67 3.89 3.70
N ASP A 11 -10.46 4.04 2.39
CA ASP A 11 -11.24 4.93 1.53
C ASP A 11 -12.68 4.41 1.38
N ARG A 12 -12.85 3.10 1.21
CA ARG A 12 -14.18 2.49 1.14
C ARG A 12 -14.91 2.56 2.47
N TRP A 13 -14.21 2.35 3.58
CA TRP A 13 -14.82 2.38 4.90
C TRP A 13 -15.29 3.79 5.29
N ILE A 14 -14.48 4.82 5.04
CA ILE A 14 -14.91 6.20 5.33
C ILE A 14 -16.07 6.64 4.43
N GLN A 15 -16.09 6.24 3.15
CA GLN A 15 -17.20 6.52 2.23
C GLN A 15 -18.54 5.94 2.71
N LEU A 16 -18.52 4.85 3.49
CA LEU A 16 -19.75 4.26 4.06
C LEU A 16 -20.27 5.02 5.28
N HIS A 17 -19.39 5.71 6.02
CA HIS A 17 -19.70 6.27 7.34
C HIS A 17 -19.70 7.80 7.37
N GLN A 18 -19.09 8.44 6.39
CA GLN A 18 -18.95 9.90 6.29
C GLN A 18 -19.13 10.34 4.84
N ASP A 19 -19.44 11.61 4.64
CA ASP A 19 -19.47 12.26 3.31
C ASP A 19 -18.06 12.66 2.85
N ASN A 20 -17.09 11.76 3.03
CA ASN A 20 -15.68 11.96 2.71
C ASN A 20 -15.20 10.84 1.79
N ARG A 21 -14.41 11.20 0.76
CA ARG A 21 -13.88 10.22 -0.20
C ARG A 21 -12.71 9.40 0.34
N TRP A 22 -11.92 9.98 1.24
CA TRP A 22 -10.78 9.36 1.91
C TRP A 22 -10.59 10.02 3.28
N ASP A 23 -9.84 9.36 4.15
CA ASP A 23 -9.48 9.88 5.47
C ASP A 23 -8.29 10.85 5.34
N HIS A 24 -8.59 12.15 5.42
CA HIS A 24 -7.59 13.20 5.27
C HIS A 24 -6.53 13.08 6.38
N ASN A 25 -5.25 12.98 6.00
CA ASN A 25 -4.10 12.73 6.90
C ASN A 25 -4.19 11.49 7.82
N GLY A 26 -5.23 10.66 7.70
CA GLY A 26 -5.56 9.65 8.71
C GLY A 26 -6.14 10.24 10.00
N ASP A 27 -6.78 11.42 9.92
CA ASP A 27 -7.34 12.14 11.06
C ASP A 27 -8.47 11.36 11.73
N TRP A 28 -9.32 10.68 10.95
CA TRP A 28 -10.38 9.83 11.50
C TRP A 28 -9.81 8.56 12.14
N ALA A 29 -8.90 7.88 11.46
CA ALA A 29 -8.16 6.73 12.02
C ALA A 29 -7.47 7.08 13.35
N ARG A 30 -6.98 8.32 13.50
CA ARG A 30 -6.33 8.80 14.73
C ARG A 30 -7.30 8.95 15.91
N THR A 31 -8.58 9.15 15.66
CA THR A 31 -9.60 9.22 16.72
C THR A 31 -10.02 7.86 17.27
N GLY A 32 -9.77 6.80 16.51
CA GLY A 32 -10.14 5.44 16.89
C GLY A 32 -9.14 4.79 17.84
N LEU A 33 -9.63 3.79 18.56
CA LEU A 33 -8.82 2.84 19.30
C LEU A 33 -8.67 1.58 18.46
N VAL A 34 -7.43 1.09 18.31
CA VAL A 34 -7.18 -0.15 17.57
C VAL A 34 -7.66 -1.32 18.40
N ASP A 35 -8.75 -1.97 17.95
CA ASP A 35 -9.26 -3.19 18.56
C ASP A 35 -8.42 -4.39 18.12
N GLU A 36 -7.66 -4.98 19.05
CA GLU A 36 -6.85 -6.17 18.78
C GLU A 36 -7.69 -7.39 18.41
N GLU A 37 -8.94 -7.50 18.90
CA GLU A 37 -9.84 -8.60 18.54
C GLU A 37 -10.23 -8.55 17.06
N LEU A 38 -10.23 -7.36 16.44
CA LEU A 38 -10.44 -7.18 15.01
C LEU A 38 -9.12 -7.27 14.24
N LEU A 39 -8.07 -6.60 14.72
CA LEU A 39 -6.80 -6.50 14.00
C LEU A 39 -6.12 -7.87 13.82
N LEU A 40 -6.05 -8.68 14.87
CA LEU A 40 -5.31 -9.95 14.85
C LEU A 40 -5.87 -10.92 13.79
N PRO A 41 -7.20 -11.16 13.69
CA PRO A 41 -7.76 -11.96 12.59
C PRO A 41 -7.44 -11.40 11.21
N LEU A 42 -7.51 -10.08 11.02
CA LEU A 42 -7.20 -9.45 9.73
C LEU A 42 -5.75 -9.76 9.31
N GLN A 43 -4.79 -9.64 10.24
CA GLN A 43 -3.37 -9.93 10.00
C GLN A 43 -3.07 -11.41 9.67
N GLN A 44 -3.98 -12.32 10.01
CA GLN A 44 -3.83 -13.76 9.74
C GLN A 44 -4.28 -14.18 8.34
N ASP A 45 -4.72 -13.24 7.50
CA ASP A 45 -5.08 -13.55 6.13
C ASP A 45 -3.93 -14.22 5.38
N ARG A 46 -4.25 -15.30 4.64
CA ARG A 46 -3.27 -16.14 3.95
C ARG A 46 -2.44 -15.36 2.94
N TYR A 47 -2.96 -14.27 2.38
CA TYR A 47 -2.25 -13.42 1.44
C TYR A 47 -0.91 -12.90 2.00
N PHE A 48 -0.89 -12.51 3.27
CA PHE A 48 0.28 -11.90 3.89
C PHE A 48 1.45 -12.90 3.98
N SER A 49 1.16 -14.18 4.25
CA SER A 49 2.17 -15.25 4.29
C SER A 49 2.68 -15.75 2.93
N ARG A 50 2.09 -15.31 1.80
CA ARG A 50 2.55 -15.72 0.46
C ARG A 50 3.90 -15.10 0.14
N LYS A 51 4.81 -15.89 -0.44
CA LYS A 51 6.10 -15.40 -0.95
C LYS A 51 5.94 -14.69 -2.31
N PRO A 52 6.78 -13.68 -2.62
CA PRO A 52 6.85 -13.09 -3.96
C PRO A 52 7.28 -14.11 -5.04
N PRO A 53 6.93 -13.90 -6.32
CA PRO A 53 6.15 -12.78 -6.85
C PRO A 53 4.66 -12.90 -6.48
N LYS A 54 4.09 -11.81 -5.97
CA LYS A 54 2.66 -11.70 -5.65
C LYS A 54 2.16 -10.30 -5.97
N SER A 55 0.91 -10.24 -6.42
CA SER A 55 0.15 -9.01 -6.64
C SER A 55 -1.28 -9.19 -6.12
N THR A 56 -2.00 -8.10 -5.91
CA THR A 56 -3.40 -8.09 -5.44
C THR A 56 -4.10 -6.80 -5.81
N GLY A 57 -5.39 -6.73 -5.55
CA GLY A 57 -6.20 -5.56 -5.81
C GLY A 57 -7.56 -5.63 -5.12
N LEU A 58 -8.51 -4.85 -5.67
CA LEU A 58 -9.88 -4.73 -5.18
C LEU A 58 -10.65 -6.05 -5.27
N GLU A 59 -10.22 -6.96 -6.14
CA GLU A 59 -10.79 -8.30 -6.29
C GLU A 59 -10.58 -9.17 -5.05
N TYR A 60 -9.58 -8.86 -4.22
CA TYR A 60 -9.29 -9.60 -2.98
C TYR A 60 -9.61 -8.78 -1.74
N PHE A 61 -8.99 -7.60 -1.59
CA PHE A 61 -9.17 -6.73 -0.42
C PHE A 61 -10.28 -5.72 -0.69
N ASN A 62 -11.51 -6.08 -0.30
CA ASN A 62 -12.71 -5.27 -0.44
C ASN A 62 -13.56 -5.28 0.84
N LEU A 63 -14.72 -4.60 0.79
CA LEU A 63 -15.62 -4.51 1.94
C LEU A 63 -16.23 -5.85 2.33
N ASP A 64 -16.48 -6.77 1.40
CA ASP A 64 -16.99 -8.10 1.74
C ASP A 64 -15.94 -8.90 2.51
N TRP A 65 -14.66 -8.78 2.12
CA TRP A 65 -13.55 -9.33 2.89
C TRP A 65 -13.51 -8.75 4.31
N LEU A 66 -13.63 -7.43 4.48
CA LEU A 66 -13.65 -6.79 5.80
C LEU A 66 -14.87 -7.24 6.64
N ASN A 67 -16.05 -7.27 6.03
CA ASN A 67 -17.31 -7.61 6.69
C ASN A 67 -17.31 -9.03 7.26
N ALA A 68 -16.50 -9.95 6.72
CA ALA A 68 -16.34 -11.29 7.28
C ALA A 68 -15.71 -11.32 8.68
N PHE A 69 -15.02 -10.25 9.07
CA PHE A 69 -14.37 -10.10 10.39
C PHE A 69 -15.15 -9.23 11.36
N LEU A 70 -16.09 -8.42 10.87
CA LEU A 70 -16.87 -7.50 11.70
C LEU A 70 -18.03 -8.24 12.40
N LYS A 71 -18.24 -7.90 13.67
CA LYS A 71 -19.36 -8.36 14.51
C LYS A 71 -20.57 -7.42 14.38
N GLY A 72 -20.37 -6.20 13.87
CA GLY A 72 -21.41 -5.21 13.62
C GLY A 72 -21.68 -4.25 14.78
N ASN A 73 -20.89 -4.33 15.85
CA ASN A 73 -20.97 -3.47 17.02
C ASN A 73 -19.71 -2.62 17.24
N GLU A 74 -18.72 -2.74 16.36
CA GLU A 74 -17.50 -1.94 16.37
C GLU A 74 -17.82 -0.48 16.13
N LYS A 75 -17.06 0.42 16.76
CA LYS A 75 -17.14 1.84 16.39
C LYS A 75 -16.48 2.02 15.03
N PRO A 76 -17.12 2.76 14.10
CA PRO A 76 -16.53 2.98 12.78
C PRO A 76 -15.11 3.58 12.78
N CYS A 77 -14.80 4.48 13.72
CA CYS A 77 -13.44 5.03 13.88
C CYS A 77 -12.42 3.97 14.29
N ASP A 78 -12.82 3.00 15.11
CA ASP A 78 -11.94 1.93 15.61
C ASP A 78 -11.60 0.96 14.47
N VAL A 79 -12.59 0.64 13.61
CA VAL A 79 -12.35 -0.12 12.37
C VAL A 79 -11.39 0.65 11.44
N GLN A 80 -11.60 1.95 11.24
CA GLN A 80 -10.68 2.77 10.44
C GLN A 80 -9.25 2.75 11.00
N ALA A 81 -9.10 2.85 12.33
CA ALA A 81 -7.81 2.76 13.01
C ALA A 81 -7.15 1.39 12.80
N ALA A 82 -7.92 0.31 12.89
CA ALA A 82 -7.44 -1.05 12.64
C ALA A 82 -6.99 -1.23 11.18
N LEU A 83 -7.74 -0.72 10.21
CA LEU A 83 -7.35 -0.76 8.79
C LEU A 83 -6.06 0.01 8.50
N CYS A 84 -5.91 1.22 9.05
CA CYS A 84 -4.68 1.99 8.93
C CYS A 84 -3.48 1.26 9.55
N THR A 85 -3.70 0.61 10.70
CA THR A 85 -2.68 -0.17 11.40
C THR A 85 -2.32 -1.45 10.65
N LEU A 86 -3.29 -2.14 10.05
CA LEU A 86 -3.07 -3.29 9.17
C LEU A 86 -2.19 -2.91 7.98
N THR A 87 -2.50 -1.81 7.28
CA THR A 87 -1.68 -1.33 6.16
C THR A 87 -0.24 -1.06 6.61
N ALA A 88 -0.04 -0.40 7.76
CA ALA A 88 1.30 -0.17 8.30
C ALA A 88 2.05 -1.49 8.57
N HIS A 89 1.43 -2.44 9.28
CA HIS A 89 2.03 -3.73 9.59
C HIS A 89 2.42 -4.50 8.33
N THR A 90 1.51 -4.62 7.35
CA THR A 90 1.80 -5.39 6.13
C THR A 90 2.95 -4.80 5.32
N VAL A 91 3.08 -3.47 5.28
CA VAL A 91 4.22 -2.78 4.64
C VAL A 91 5.51 -3.04 5.42
N VAL A 92 5.49 -2.89 6.74
CA VAL A 92 6.67 -3.05 7.59
C VAL A 92 7.17 -4.49 7.59
N ASP A 93 6.28 -5.46 7.79
CA ASP A 93 6.61 -6.88 7.78
C ASP A 93 7.24 -7.29 6.44
N ALA A 94 6.67 -6.83 5.32
CA ALA A 94 7.22 -7.07 3.99
C ALA A 94 8.60 -6.43 3.80
N ILE A 95 8.85 -5.24 4.35
CA ILE A 95 10.18 -4.61 4.29
C ILE A 95 11.18 -5.40 5.14
N LEU A 96 10.83 -5.72 6.38
CA LEU A 96 11.74 -6.36 7.33
C LEU A 96 12.07 -7.81 6.98
N GLU A 97 11.16 -8.53 6.32
CA GLU A 97 11.40 -9.90 5.83
C GLU A 97 12.56 -9.94 4.82
N PHE A 98 12.62 -8.97 3.90
CA PHE A 98 13.59 -8.98 2.78
C PHE A 98 14.76 -7.99 2.96
N LEU A 99 14.57 -6.94 3.76
CA LEU A 99 15.53 -5.88 4.01
C LEU A 99 15.58 -5.54 5.50
N PRO A 100 16.00 -6.48 6.37
CA PRO A 100 16.06 -6.25 7.81
C PRO A 100 16.90 -5.01 8.14
N GLU A 101 18.02 -4.77 7.46
CA GLU A 101 18.89 -3.62 7.71
C GLU A 101 18.50 -2.34 6.95
N VAL A 102 17.23 -2.19 6.53
CA VAL A 102 16.74 -0.99 5.84
C VAL A 102 17.10 0.28 6.61
N LYS A 103 17.66 1.27 5.90
CA LYS A 103 18.05 2.58 6.48
C LYS A 103 17.18 3.73 6.00
N LYS A 104 16.56 3.60 4.82
CA LYS A 104 15.73 4.64 4.22
C LYS A 104 14.53 4.02 3.52
N ILE A 105 13.36 4.63 3.72
CA ILE A 105 12.09 4.25 3.11
C ILE A 105 11.53 5.52 2.46
N TYR A 106 11.22 5.45 1.17
CA TYR A 106 10.63 6.57 0.43
C TYR A 106 9.21 6.21 -0.01
N LEU A 107 8.24 6.89 0.58
CA LEU A 107 6.82 6.69 0.30
C LEU A 107 6.40 7.46 -0.97
N CYS A 108 5.53 6.86 -1.76
CA CYS A 108 4.87 7.48 -2.92
C CYS A 108 3.39 7.07 -2.98
N GLY A 109 2.65 7.65 -3.93
CA GLY A 109 1.19 7.46 -4.04
C GLY A 109 0.40 8.24 -2.99
N GLY A 110 -0.92 8.11 -3.02
CA GLY A 110 -1.82 8.84 -2.13
C GLY A 110 -1.58 8.57 -0.64
N GLY A 111 -1.17 7.34 -0.28
CA GLY A 111 -0.86 6.95 1.10
C GLY A 111 0.32 7.71 1.72
N ALA A 112 1.22 8.25 0.89
CA ALA A 112 2.33 9.08 1.38
C ALA A 112 1.86 10.39 2.05
N GLN A 113 0.62 10.81 1.80
CA GLN A 113 0.00 11.99 2.43
C GLN A 113 -0.74 11.65 3.74
N ASN A 114 -0.94 10.36 4.03
CA ASN A 114 -1.54 9.93 5.28
C ASN A 114 -0.49 9.99 6.41
N THR A 115 -0.55 11.05 7.21
CA THR A 115 0.43 11.30 8.27
C THR A 115 0.34 10.24 9.36
N ARG A 116 -0.87 9.77 9.71
CA ARG A 116 -1.06 8.67 10.66
C ARG A 116 -0.39 7.38 10.19
N LEU A 117 -0.54 7.02 8.92
CA LEU A 117 0.09 5.84 8.34
C LEU A 117 1.62 5.97 8.36
N LYS A 118 2.15 7.14 7.99
CA LYS A 118 3.59 7.41 8.05
C LYS A 118 4.14 7.26 9.47
N GLU A 119 3.46 7.81 10.47
CA GLU A 119 3.83 7.69 11.88
C GLU A 119 3.84 6.22 12.34
N LEU A 120 2.82 5.44 11.97
CA LEU A 120 2.75 4.03 12.30
C LEU A 120 3.93 3.25 11.70
N ILE A 121 4.23 3.46 10.41
CA ILE A 121 5.39 2.83 9.75
C ILE A 121 6.69 3.24 10.45
N GLN A 122 6.89 4.54 10.71
CA GLN A 122 8.09 5.05 11.39
C GLN A 122 8.26 4.50 12.80
N SER A 123 7.17 4.30 13.53
CA SER A 123 7.19 3.75 14.89
C SER A 123 7.60 2.27 14.95
N GLN A 124 7.36 1.51 13.88
CA GLN A 124 7.70 0.08 13.80
C GLN A 124 9.11 -0.16 13.24
N ILE A 125 9.70 0.83 12.56
CA ILE A 125 11.07 0.77 12.03
C ILE A 125 11.84 2.02 12.46
N ASP A 126 12.15 2.10 13.76
CA ASP A 126 12.86 3.22 14.39
C ASP A 126 14.23 3.53 13.77
N ARG A 127 14.93 2.50 13.28
CA ARG A 127 16.26 2.61 12.65
C ARG A 127 16.27 3.18 11.24
N ALA A 128 15.11 3.28 10.59
CA ALA A 128 15.00 3.73 9.21
C ALA A 128 14.44 5.15 9.13
N GLU A 129 15.00 5.95 8.24
CA GLU A 129 14.44 7.25 7.86
C GLU A 129 13.21 7.03 6.95
N VAL A 130 12.01 7.37 7.42
CA VAL A 130 10.79 7.33 6.59
C VAL A 130 10.49 8.72 6.03
N SER A 131 10.72 8.88 4.72
CA SER A 131 10.52 10.11 3.97
C SER A 131 9.58 9.86 2.78
N THR A 132 9.16 10.92 2.09
CA THR A 132 8.46 10.77 0.80
C THR A 132 9.47 10.82 -0.34
N THR A 133 9.04 10.41 -1.53
CA THR A 133 9.85 10.53 -2.76
C THR A 133 10.19 11.97 -3.13
N ASP A 134 9.55 12.99 -2.55
CA ASP A 134 9.93 14.40 -2.69
C ASP A 134 11.38 14.64 -2.26
N ALA A 135 11.86 13.91 -1.25
CA ALA A 135 13.24 13.98 -0.78
C ALA A 135 14.27 13.57 -1.86
N LEU A 136 13.81 12.86 -2.90
CA LEU A 136 14.58 12.46 -4.07
C LEU A 136 14.29 13.34 -5.31
N GLY A 137 13.49 14.40 -5.16
CA GLY A 137 13.08 15.28 -6.24
C GLY A 137 11.94 14.75 -7.11
N ALA A 138 11.21 13.74 -6.66
CA ALA A 138 10.05 13.18 -7.36
C ALA A 138 8.80 13.29 -6.50
N ASP A 139 7.83 14.09 -6.94
CA ASP A 139 6.58 14.26 -6.19
C ASP A 139 5.82 12.91 -6.06
N PRO A 140 5.46 12.49 -4.83
CA PRO A 140 4.75 11.26 -4.52
C PRO A 140 3.53 10.98 -5.39
N LYS A 141 2.79 12.03 -5.79
CA LYS A 141 1.59 11.91 -6.61
C LYS A 141 1.90 11.50 -8.04
N TRP A 142 3.10 11.80 -8.53
CA TRP A 142 3.46 11.64 -9.93
C TRP A 142 4.36 10.45 -10.21
N VAL A 143 4.84 9.73 -9.19
CA VAL A 143 5.78 8.60 -9.37
C VAL A 143 5.25 7.54 -10.35
N GLU A 144 3.97 7.17 -10.26
CA GLU A 144 3.37 6.21 -11.18
C GLU A 144 3.28 6.76 -12.61
N ALA A 145 2.84 8.01 -12.78
CA ALA A 145 2.76 8.66 -14.09
C ALA A 145 4.15 8.79 -14.74
N ILE A 146 5.18 9.14 -13.95
CA ILE A 146 6.58 9.17 -14.37
C ILE A 146 7.04 7.77 -14.80
N ALA A 147 6.68 6.73 -14.05
CA ALA A 147 7.01 5.35 -14.41
C ALA A 147 6.38 4.94 -15.74
N PHE A 148 5.11 5.28 -16.00
CA PHE A 148 4.48 5.02 -17.30
C PHE A 148 5.11 5.81 -18.45
N ALA A 149 5.47 7.08 -18.24
CA ALA A 149 6.20 7.86 -19.22
C ALA A 149 7.57 7.22 -19.54
N TRP A 150 8.26 6.74 -18.51
CA TRP A 150 9.51 5.99 -18.67
C TRP A 150 9.29 4.66 -19.43
N LEU A 151 8.21 3.92 -19.15
CA LEU A 151 7.87 2.70 -19.88
C LEU A 151 7.60 2.98 -21.37
N ALA A 152 6.92 4.09 -21.68
CA ALA A 152 6.71 4.52 -23.06
C ALA A 152 8.04 4.83 -23.77
N ARG A 153 8.96 5.53 -23.08
CA ARG A 153 10.33 5.74 -23.58
C ARG A 153 11.04 4.42 -23.85
N GLN A 154 11.01 3.47 -22.91
CA GLN A 154 11.61 2.14 -23.11
C GLN A 154 11.05 1.44 -24.34
N ARG A 155 9.72 1.49 -24.55
CA ARG A 155 9.08 0.93 -25.74
C ARG A 155 9.58 1.59 -27.03
N ILE A 156 9.60 2.92 -27.10
CA ILE A 156 10.05 3.65 -28.29
C ILE A 156 11.53 3.35 -28.59
N SER A 157 12.36 3.21 -27.56
CA SER A 157 13.77 2.85 -27.69
C SER A 157 14.03 1.35 -27.86
N LEU A 158 12.99 0.51 -27.95
CA LEU A 158 13.08 -0.96 -28.03
C LEU A 158 13.92 -1.58 -26.90
N GLN A 159 13.84 -1.00 -25.71
CA GLN A 159 14.53 -1.47 -24.52
C GLN A 159 13.58 -2.26 -23.61
N THR A 160 14.13 -3.26 -22.91
CA THR A 160 13.36 -4.02 -21.92
C THR A 160 13.01 -3.19 -20.71
N ALA A 161 11.88 -3.49 -20.07
CA ALA A 161 11.42 -2.75 -18.89
C ALA A 161 11.01 -3.61 -17.68
N ASN A 162 10.69 -4.89 -17.87
CA ASN A 162 10.40 -5.78 -16.75
C ASN A 162 11.69 -6.33 -16.12
N LEU A 163 11.58 -6.69 -14.84
CA LEU A 163 12.56 -7.47 -14.10
C LEU A 163 11.94 -8.84 -13.79
N PRO A 164 12.45 -9.96 -14.37
CA PRO A 164 12.06 -11.32 -14.02
C PRO A 164 12.05 -11.59 -12.52
N GLU A 165 13.03 -11.04 -11.81
CA GLU A 165 13.21 -11.18 -10.37
C GLU A 165 12.06 -10.52 -9.57
N VAL A 166 11.37 -9.55 -10.16
CA VAL A 166 10.21 -8.87 -9.55
C VAL A 166 8.88 -9.52 -9.97
N THR A 167 8.79 -9.94 -11.23
CA THR A 167 7.51 -10.33 -11.87
C THR A 167 7.29 -11.84 -11.98
N GLY A 168 8.35 -12.65 -11.86
CA GLY A 168 8.32 -14.07 -12.19
C GLY A 168 8.31 -14.38 -13.68
N ALA A 169 8.49 -13.38 -14.55
CA ALA A 169 8.56 -13.59 -16.00
C ALA A 169 9.77 -14.46 -16.38
N THR A 170 9.62 -15.34 -17.38
CA THR A 170 10.71 -16.24 -17.81
C THR A 170 11.87 -15.54 -18.51
N LYS A 171 11.67 -14.28 -18.95
CA LYS A 171 12.68 -13.46 -19.59
C LYS A 171 12.38 -11.97 -19.47
N ARG A 172 13.39 -11.16 -19.72
CA ARG A 172 13.24 -9.72 -19.98
C ARG A 172 12.54 -9.52 -21.33
N ALA A 173 11.69 -8.50 -21.41
CA ALA A 173 10.84 -8.21 -22.55
C ALA A 173 10.63 -6.70 -22.71
N ILE A 174 10.42 -6.29 -23.96
CA ILE A 174 9.91 -4.96 -24.31
C ILE A 174 8.41 -4.96 -24.01
N LEU A 175 7.95 -3.98 -23.24
CA LEU A 175 6.57 -3.89 -22.80
C LEU A 175 5.75 -2.89 -23.66
N GLY A 176 4.43 -2.89 -23.47
CA GLY A 176 3.50 -1.95 -24.10
C GLY A 176 3.08 -2.29 -25.52
N SER A 177 2.45 -1.34 -26.21
CA SER A 177 2.09 -1.35 -27.63
C SER A 177 2.12 0.10 -28.15
N VAL A 178 2.44 0.29 -29.43
CA VAL A 178 2.43 1.62 -30.06
C VAL A 178 1.19 1.72 -30.93
N TYR A 179 0.35 2.72 -30.64
CA TYR A 179 -0.83 3.05 -31.41
C TYR A 179 -0.57 4.39 -32.11
N LEU A 180 -0.59 4.39 -33.43
CA LEU A 180 -0.35 5.59 -34.22
C LEU A 180 -1.65 6.40 -34.34
N PRO A 181 -1.57 7.74 -34.43
CA PRO A 181 -2.72 8.62 -34.60
C PRO A 181 -3.46 8.39 -35.92
#